data_AF-A0ABD0XMA4-F1
#
_entry.id   AF-A0ABD0XMA4-F1
#
_cell.length_a   1.000
_cell.length_b   1.000
_cell.length_c   1.000
_cell.angle_alpha   90.00
_cell.angle_beta   90.00
_cell.angle_gamma   90.00
#
_symmetry.space_group_name_H-M   'P 1'
#
loop_
_entity.id
_entity.type
_entity.pdbx_description
1 polymer ?
#
loop_
_entity_poly.entity_id
_entity_poly.type
_entity_poly.pdbx_seq_one_letter_code
_entity_poly.pdbx_strand_id
1 'polypeptide(L)'
;MSFSLSKAFCLSPVQSKPGSEVCVAVKKRSPPPALQKRARGWGEVTEGVGGCHDPGVKRGRGGRAEIWPGVVGEDTEMKLKQRVVVLVAVLLLLGLAKLFLLDGGEGSAASRRDLRAFRKMEAGLSLSRGARLTHTLQSPWEVASQWVGPREVYPEETPELAAVLMALGTSRVERADVGYKGTQLKALLVLDGGQKVVFKPKRYNRAYVVEGEPYAGYDRHNAEVAAFHLDRILGFRRAPLVVGRFVNLRTEIKPVATDQLLSTFLMQGNNSCFYGKCYYCRESEPACAEGDLMEGSITLWLPDVWPLQKHSRHP
;
A
#
# COMPACT_ATOMS: atom_id res chain seq x y z
N MET A 1 45.91 -19.17 29.46
CA MET A 1 46.83 -18.25 28.77
C MET A 1 46.10 -17.59 27.61
N SER A 2 46.33 -16.29 27.44
CA SER A 2 45.75 -15.35 26.46
C SER A 2 44.33 -14.80 26.70
N PHE A 3 44.29 -13.56 27.16
CA PHE A 3 43.16 -12.61 27.12
C PHE A 3 43.13 -11.91 25.75
N SER A 4 41.96 -11.47 25.28
CA SER A 4 41.84 -10.19 24.55
C SER A 4 40.42 -9.59 24.56
N LEU A 5 40.28 -8.59 25.44
CA LEU A 5 39.57 -7.31 25.36
C LEU A 5 38.17 -7.15 24.70
N SER A 6 37.26 -6.70 25.56
CA SER A 6 36.03 -5.95 25.33
C SER A 6 36.22 -4.63 24.56
N LYS A 7 35.15 -4.15 23.90
CA LYS A 7 34.87 -2.71 23.75
C LYS A 7 33.51 -2.38 24.37
N ALA A 8 33.56 -1.61 25.46
CA ALA A 8 32.43 -0.89 26.03
C ALA A 8 32.32 0.49 25.35
N PHE A 9 31.11 0.96 25.10
CA PHE A 9 30.85 2.35 24.70
C PHE A 9 30.15 3.08 25.84
N CYS A 10 30.79 4.11 26.38
CA CYS A 10 30.20 5.09 27.28
C CYS A 10 29.75 6.30 26.45
N LEU A 11 28.52 6.77 26.68
CA LEU A 11 28.06 8.09 26.24
C LEU A 11 28.02 8.99 27.48
N SER A 12 28.75 10.10 27.44
CA SER A 12 28.72 11.13 28.48
C SER A 12 27.47 11.99 28.35
N PRO A 13 26.72 12.29 29.44
CA PRO A 13 25.79 13.39 29.49
C PRO A 13 26.53 14.69 29.87
N VAL A 14 26.22 15.76 29.14
CA VAL A 14 26.60 17.13 29.51
C VAL A 14 25.75 17.58 30.70
N GLN A 15 26.44 18.08 31.74
CA GLN A 15 25.97 18.87 32.90
C GLN A 15 25.41 18.16 34.17
N SER A 16 26.34 17.98 35.12
CA SER A 16 26.29 18.23 36.59
C SER A 16 25.28 17.51 37.52
N LYS A 17 25.76 16.49 38.25
CA LYS A 17 25.83 16.39 39.74
C LYS A 17 26.58 15.09 40.15
N PRO A 18 27.44 15.09 41.19
CA PRO A 18 28.23 13.91 41.57
C PRO A 18 27.49 13.02 42.58
N GLY A 19 27.53 11.70 42.40
CA GLY A 19 27.22 10.72 43.45
C GLY A 19 25.91 9.94 43.31
N SER A 20 25.74 9.16 42.23
CA SER A 20 25.07 7.85 42.23
C SER A 20 25.15 7.23 40.83
N GLU A 21 26.05 6.28 40.61
CA GLU A 21 25.99 5.41 39.42
C GLU A 21 24.94 4.32 39.69
N VAL A 22 23.88 4.27 38.89
CA VAL A 22 22.97 3.12 38.84
C VAL A 22 23.35 2.28 37.63
N CYS A 23 24.14 1.24 37.86
CA CYS A 23 24.44 0.22 36.87
C CYS A 23 23.26 -0.74 36.74
N VAL A 24 22.49 -0.66 35.64
CA VAL A 24 21.49 -1.69 35.31
C VAL A 24 22.16 -2.79 34.49
N ALA A 25 22.41 -3.93 35.12
CA ALA A 25 22.82 -5.15 34.43
C ALA A 25 21.64 -5.72 33.64
N VAL A 26 21.68 -5.68 32.31
CA VAL A 26 20.75 -6.46 31.46
C VAL A 26 21.24 -7.90 31.43
N LYS A 27 20.72 -8.72 32.35
CA LYS A 27 20.88 -10.17 32.32
C LYS A 27 20.08 -10.72 31.12
N LYS A 28 20.76 -11.31 30.13
CA LYS A 28 20.09 -12.15 29.10
C LYS A 28 19.33 -13.24 29.85
N ARG A 29 18.00 -13.20 29.83
CA ARG A 29 17.16 -14.30 30.31
C ARG A 29 17.10 -15.37 29.23
N SER A 30 17.58 -16.57 29.56
CA SER A 30 17.29 -17.81 28.84
C SER A 30 15.77 -18.07 28.85
N PRO A 31 15.20 -18.69 27.80
CA PRO A 31 13.77 -18.98 27.75
C PRO A 31 13.39 -20.03 28.81
N PRO A 32 12.19 -19.93 29.44
CA PRO A 32 11.72 -20.91 30.41
C PRO A 32 11.23 -22.21 29.73
N PRO A 33 11.25 -23.34 30.45
CA PRO A 33 10.85 -24.63 29.91
C PRO A 33 9.33 -24.72 29.68
N ALA A 34 8.96 -25.34 28.58
CA ALA A 34 7.58 -25.64 28.23
C ALA A 34 6.93 -26.56 29.27
N LEU A 35 5.71 -26.24 29.71
CA LEU A 35 4.91 -27.14 30.53
C LEU A 35 3.47 -27.26 30.00
N GLN A 36 3.25 -28.47 29.52
CA GLN A 36 2.07 -29.17 29.05
C GLN A 36 0.94 -29.18 30.09
N LYS A 37 -0.31 -28.95 29.64
CA LYS A 37 -1.50 -29.71 30.10
C LYS A 37 -2.76 -29.45 29.25
N ARG A 38 -3.23 -30.57 28.68
CA ARG A 38 -4.63 -30.97 28.38
C ARG A 38 -5.44 -30.14 27.38
N ALA A 39 -5.40 -30.58 26.12
CA ALA A 39 -6.58 -30.66 25.26
C ALA A 39 -6.93 -32.15 25.05
N ARG A 40 -8.22 -32.49 25.12
CA ARG A 40 -8.75 -33.85 24.97
C ARG A 40 -9.06 -34.11 23.49
N GLY A 41 -8.72 -35.32 23.01
CA GLY A 41 -9.25 -36.00 21.83
C GLY A 41 -8.96 -35.29 20.51
N TRP A 42 -8.46 -35.91 19.46
CA TRP A 42 -8.83 -37.19 18.87
C TRP A 42 -7.58 -37.77 18.18
N GLY A 43 -7.41 -39.09 18.25
CA GLY A 43 -6.20 -39.79 17.82
C GLY A 43 -6.00 -39.81 16.30
N GLU A 44 -4.73 -39.74 15.91
CA GLU A 44 -4.21 -40.16 14.61
C GLU A 44 -4.43 -41.66 14.38
N VAL A 45 -4.72 -42.03 13.14
CA VAL A 45 -4.38 -43.34 12.59
C VAL A 45 -3.62 -43.10 11.28
N THR A 46 -2.37 -43.53 11.27
CA THR A 46 -1.49 -43.67 10.12
C THR A 46 -1.63 -45.05 9.48
N GLU A 47 -1.07 -45.16 8.26
CA GLU A 47 -0.86 -46.37 7.45
C GLU A 47 -2.12 -46.87 6.73
N GLY A 48 -2.09 -47.38 5.51
CA GLY A 48 -1.02 -47.99 4.74
C GLY A 48 -1.68 -49.08 3.89
N VAL A 49 -1.28 -49.19 2.63
CA VAL A 49 -1.26 -50.37 1.74
C VAL A 49 -2.25 -51.52 2.01
N GLY A 50 -3.16 -51.73 1.05
CA GLY A 50 -3.39 -53.04 0.42
C GLY A 50 -4.25 -54.08 1.14
N GLY A 51 -5.07 -54.79 0.35
CA GLY A 51 -5.56 -56.13 0.71
C GLY A 51 -7.07 -56.26 0.70
N CYS A 52 -7.61 -56.68 -0.44
CA CYS A 52 -8.91 -57.35 -0.52
C CYS A 52 -8.81 -58.70 0.21
N HIS A 53 -9.63 -58.95 1.23
CA HIS A 53 -10.12 -60.29 1.57
C HIS A 53 -11.31 -60.24 2.56
N ASP A 54 -12.44 -60.75 2.07
CA ASP A 54 -13.50 -61.57 2.69
C ASP A 54 -13.68 -61.63 4.22
N PRO A 55 -14.95 -61.66 4.69
CA PRO A 55 -15.31 -62.58 5.75
C PRO A 55 -16.57 -63.40 5.43
N GLY A 56 -16.37 -64.71 5.32
CA GLY A 56 -16.71 -65.58 6.45
C GLY A 56 -18.19 -65.90 6.67
N VAL A 57 -18.63 -66.93 5.95
CA VAL A 57 -19.81 -67.78 6.16
C VAL A 57 -20.02 -68.21 7.63
N LYS A 58 -21.26 -68.13 8.13
CA LYS A 58 -21.82 -69.12 9.09
C LYS A 58 -23.22 -69.58 8.66
N ARG A 59 -23.43 -70.89 8.85
CA ARG A 59 -24.44 -71.76 8.25
C ARG A 59 -25.85 -71.60 8.81
N GLY A 60 -26.83 -71.71 7.91
CA GLY A 60 -27.83 -72.80 7.96
C GLY A 60 -29.25 -72.45 8.37
N ARG A 61 -30.21 -72.53 7.42
CA ARG A 61 -31.28 -73.55 7.36
C ARG A 61 -32.20 -73.27 6.17
N GLY A 62 -32.81 -74.35 5.68
CA GLY A 62 -33.47 -74.43 4.39
C GLY A 62 -34.69 -73.52 4.20
N GLY A 63 -34.91 -73.21 2.93
CA GLY A 63 -36.11 -72.58 2.41
C GLY A 63 -36.10 -72.76 0.90
N ARG A 64 -36.87 -73.73 0.42
CA ARG A 64 -37.14 -73.97 -1.00
C ARG A 64 -37.86 -72.73 -1.52
N ALA A 65 -37.29 -72.01 -2.48
CA ALA A 65 -37.97 -70.90 -3.16
C ALA A 65 -37.83 -71.10 -4.66
N GLU A 66 -38.99 -71.04 -5.29
CA GLU A 66 -39.32 -71.48 -6.62
C GLU A 66 -38.67 -70.64 -7.72
N ILE A 67 -38.39 -71.30 -8.84
CA ILE A 67 -37.98 -70.69 -10.09
C ILE A 67 -39.15 -69.86 -10.63
N TRP A 68 -39.01 -68.54 -10.66
CA TRP A 68 -39.84 -67.67 -11.49
C TRP A 68 -39.11 -67.35 -12.79
N PRO A 69 -39.78 -67.42 -13.96
CA PRO A 69 -39.13 -67.31 -15.25
C PRO A 69 -38.68 -65.87 -15.54
N GLY A 70 -37.58 -65.77 -16.30
CA GLY A 70 -36.97 -64.51 -16.68
C GLY A 70 -37.94 -63.54 -17.34
N VAL A 71 -37.97 -62.32 -16.82
CA VAL A 71 -38.45 -61.16 -17.57
C VAL A 71 -37.26 -60.70 -18.42
N VAL A 72 -37.28 -61.10 -19.68
CA VAL A 72 -36.51 -60.44 -20.74
C VAL A 72 -36.98 -58.98 -20.72
N GLY A 73 -36.11 -58.08 -20.29
CA GLY A 73 -36.38 -56.64 -20.40
C GLY A 73 -36.48 -56.31 -21.89
N GLU A 74 -37.69 -56.05 -22.36
CA GLU A 74 -37.91 -55.39 -23.64
C GLU A 74 -37.15 -54.05 -23.62
N ASP A 75 -36.15 -53.93 -24.50
CA ASP A 75 -35.64 -52.63 -24.92
C ASP A 75 -36.84 -51.85 -25.48
N THR A 76 -37.40 -50.97 -24.66
CA THR A 76 -38.49 -50.10 -25.09
C THR A 76 -37.94 -49.10 -26.09
N GLU A 77 -38.03 -49.45 -27.37
CA GLU A 77 -37.71 -48.56 -28.47
C GLU A 77 -38.68 -47.36 -28.41
N MET A 78 -38.22 -46.25 -27.80
CA MET A 78 -39.04 -45.04 -27.70
C MET A 78 -39.48 -44.61 -29.10
N LYS A 79 -40.79 -44.43 -29.31
CA LYS A 79 -41.33 -43.93 -30.59
C LYS A 79 -40.66 -42.60 -30.93
N LEU A 80 -40.38 -42.35 -32.20
CA LEU A 80 -39.69 -41.14 -32.68
C LEU A 80 -40.29 -39.84 -32.10
N LYS A 81 -41.62 -39.80 -31.92
CA LYS A 81 -42.34 -38.69 -31.28
C LYS A 81 -41.94 -38.49 -29.81
N GLN A 82 -41.77 -39.55 -29.03
CA GLN A 82 -41.29 -39.47 -27.65
C GLN A 82 -39.82 -39.03 -27.58
N ARG A 83 -38.97 -39.54 -28.49
CA ARG A 83 -37.56 -39.11 -28.55
C ARG A 83 -37.44 -37.62 -28.84
N VAL A 84 -38.25 -37.09 -29.77
CA VAL A 84 -38.30 -35.66 -30.08
C VAL A 84 -38.79 -34.85 -28.89
N VAL A 85 -39.84 -35.30 -28.19
CA VAL A 85 -40.35 -34.60 -26.99
C VAL A 85 -39.31 -34.56 -25.86
N VAL A 86 -38.62 -35.68 -25.60
CA VAL A 86 -37.55 -35.73 -24.60
C VAL A 86 -36.39 -34.83 -25.00
N LEU A 87 -35.98 -34.83 -26.26
CA LEU A 87 -34.90 -33.99 -26.75
C LEU A 87 -35.24 -32.50 -26.63
N VAL A 88 -36.46 -32.10 -26.98
CA VAL A 88 -36.95 -30.73 -26.82
C VAL A 88 -37.03 -30.32 -25.34
N ALA A 89 -37.50 -31.21 -24.47
CA ALA A 89 -37.53 -30.97 -23.02
C ALA A 89 -36.13 -30.80 -22.44
N VAL A 90 -35.17 -31.64 -22.84
CA VAL A 90 -33.77 -31.54 -22.43
C VAL A 90 -33.13 -30.25 -22.95
N LEU A 91 -33.37 -29.88 -24.21
CA LEU A 91 -32.86 -28.63 -24.79
C LEU A 91 -33.48 -27.39 -24.10
N LEU A 92 -34.77 -27.44 -23.74
CA LEU A 92 -35.42 -26.38 -22.95
C LEU A 92 -34.83 -26.31 -21.54
N LEU A 93 -34.60 -27.43 -20.87
CA LEU A 93 -33.98 -27.47 -19.55
C LEU A 93 -32.52 -26.98 -19.59
N LEU A 94 -31.76 -27.34 -20.61
CA LEU A 94 -30.40 -26.84 -20.82
C LEU A 94 -30.40 -25.35 -21.20
N GLY A 95 -31.37 -24.89 -21.98
CA GLY A 95 -31.56 -23.48 -22.32
C GLY A 95 -31.91 -22.65 -21.07
N LEU A 96 -32.83 -23.13 -20.24
CA LEU A 96 -33.20 -22.52 -18.97
C LEU A 96 -32.05 -22.58 -17.96
N ALA A 97 -31.32 -23.68 -17.88
CA ALA A 97 -30.12 -23.79 -17.05
C ALA A 97 -29.02 -22.83 -17.53
N LYS A 98 -28.85 -22.63 -18.83
CA LYS A 98 -27.94 -21.61 -19.37
C LYS A 98 -28.40 -20.20 -19.02
N LEU A 99 -29.71 -19.92 -19.09
CA LEU A 99 -30.27 -18.63 -18.71
C LEU A 99 -30.15 -18.34 -17.20
N PHE A 100 -30.31 -19.35 -16.34
CA PHE A 100 -30.27 -19.18 -14.89
C PHE A 100 -28.87 -19.37 -14.27
N LEU A 101 -28.02 -20.22 -14.82
CA LEU A 101 -26.68 -20.51 -14.30
C LEU A 101 -25.58 -19.70 -14.99
N LEU A 102 -25.73 -19.35 -16.27
CA LEU A 102 -24.72 -18.58 -17.00
C LEU A 102 -25.12 -17.10 -17.14
N ASP A 103 -26.39 -16.78 -17.43
CA ASP A 103 -26.89 -15.38 -17.45
C ASP A 103 -27.36 -14.87 -16.07
N GLY A 104 -27.56 -15.75 -15.09
CA GLY A 104 -27.87 -15.36 -13.70
C GLY A 104 -26.74 -14.60 -12.99
N GLY A 105 -25.56 -14.51 -13.62
CA GLY A 105 -24.38 -13.80 -13.12
C GLY A 105 -24.33 -12.31 -13.43
N GLU A 106 -25.06 -11.81 -14.44
CA GLU A 106 -24.92 -10.41 -14.90
C GLU A 106 -25.77 -9.38 -14.13
N GLY A 107 -26.34 -9.75 -12.98
CA GLY A 107 -27.20 -8.80 -12.27
C GLY A 107 -27.60 -9.15 -10.84
N SER A 108 -26.79 -9.91 -10.09
CA SER A 108 -27.04 -10.08 -8.64
C SER A 108 -27.20 -8.71 -7.97
N ALA A 109 -28.12 -8.59 -7.01
CA ALA A 109 -28.31 -7.35 -6.26
C ALA A 109 -27.01 -6.88 -5.58
N ALA A 110 -26.11 -7.81 -5.25
CA ALA A 110 -24.75 -7.51 -4.79
C ALA A 110 -23.93 -6.80 -5.87
N SER A 111 -23.82 -7.36 -7.08
CA SER A 111 -23.13 -6.73 -8.23
C SER A 111 -23.70 -5.34 -8.57
N ARG A 112 -25.03 -5.17 -8.52
CA ARG A 112 -25.66 -3.84 -8.72
C ARG A 112 -25.35 -2.85 -7.60
N ARG A 113 -25.22 -3.31 -6.35
CA ARG A 113 -24.79 -2.47 -5.21
C ARG A 113 -23.33 -2.09 -5.34
N ASP A 114 -22.47 -3.04 -5.72
CA ASP A 114 -21.04 -2.81 -5.94
C ASP A 114 -20.82 -1.81 -7.07
N LEU A 115 -21.55 -1.94 -8.18
CA LEU A 115 -21.49 -0.99 -9.29
C LEU A 115 -21.97 0.42 -8.89
N ARG A 116 -23.02 0.53 -8.05
CA ARG A 116 -23.47 1.84 -7.53
C ARG A 116 -22.45 2.45 -6.59
N ALA A 117 -21.86 1.64 -5.70
CA ALA A 117 -20.81 2.09 -4.79
C ALA A 117 -19.57 2.56 -5.57
N PHE A 118 -19.17 1.80 -6.60
CA PHE A 118 -18.08 2.14 -7.50
C PHE A 118 -18.36 3.46 -8.23
N ARG A 119 -19.54 3.63 -8.84
CA ARG A 119 -19.92 4.89 -9.51
C ARG A 119 -19.97 6.08 -8.54
N LYS A 120 -20.45 5.88 -7.32
CA LYS A 120 -20.45 6.92 -6.28
C LYS A 120 -19.02 7.33 -5.93
N MET A 121 -18.12 6.35 -5.75
CA MET A 121 -16.70 6.58 -5.51
C MET A 121 -16.05 7.33 -6.69
N GLU A 122 -16.23 6.87 -7.92
CA GLU A 122 -15.72 7.56 -9.12
C GLU A 122 -16.22 9.00 -9.23
N ALA A 123 -17.50 9.24 -8.97
CA ALA A 123 -18.07 10.58 -8.99
C ALA A 123 -17.42 11.51 -7.94
N GLY A 124 -17.15 10.99 -6.73
CA GLY A 124 -16.46 11.74 -5.66
C GLY A 124 -14.96 11.97 -5.92
N LEU A 125 -14.34 11.22 -6.82
CA LEU A 125 -12.93 11.41 -7.17
C LEU A 125 -12.70 12.50 -8.22
N SER A 126 -13.73 12.85 -8.99
CA SER A 126 -13.66 13.83 -10.07
C SER A 126 -13.20 15.20 -9.56
N LEU A 127 -12.17 15.75 -10.20
CA LEU A 127 -11.60 17.05 -9.88
C LEU A 127 -11.85 18.00 -11.06
N SER A 128 -12.47 19.16 -10.79
CA SER A 128 -12.71 20.16 -11.83
C SER A 128 -11.40 20.81 -12.27
N ARG A 129 -11.11 20.75 -13.58
CA ARG A 129 -9.88 21.28 -14.20
C ARG A 129 -9.73 22.81 -14.09
N GLY A 130 -10.80 23.51 -13.68
CA GLY A 130 -10.82 24.95 -13.44
C GLY A 130 -11.31 25.32 -12.03
N ALA A 131 -11.18 24.41 -11.06
CA ALA A 131 -11.57 24.70 -9.69
C ALA A 131 -10.84 25.95 -9.19
N ARG A 132 -11.62 26.85 -8.58
CA ARG A 132 -11.12 28.05 -7.91
C ARG A 132 -11.42 27.91 -6.43
N LEU A 133 -10.69 28.66 -5.62
CA LEU A 133 -11.04 28.81 -4.22
C LEU A 133 -12.41 29.47 -4.13
N THR A 134 -13.28 28.93 -3.28
CA THR A 134 -14.63 29.45 -3.01
C THR A 134 -14.57 30.85 -2.39
N HIS A 135 -13.57 31.08 -1.54
CA HIS A 135 -13.27 32.37 -0.95
C HIS A 135 -11.96 32.92 -1.52
N THR A 136 -12.06 33.93 -2.40
CA THR A 136 -10.90 34.51 -3.11
C THR A 136 -9.89 35.23 -2.21
N LEU A 137 -10.26 35.53 -0.97
CA LEU A 137 -9.39 36.17 0.02
C LEU A 137 -8.51 35.16 0.79
N GLN A 138 -8.87 33.87 0.78
CA GLN A 138 -8.11 32.85 1.50
C GLN A 138 -7.02 32.28 0.60
N SER A 139 -5.85 32.03 1.19
CA SER A 139 -4.80 31.30 0.49
C SER A 139 -5.21 29.82 0.33
N PRO A 140 -4.76 29.10 -0.73
CA PRO A 140 -5.03 27.67 -0.88
C PRO A 140 -4.49 26.85 0.31
N TRP A 141 -3.46 27.36 0.97
CA TRP A 141 -2.82 26.76 2.13
C TRP A 141 -3.67 26.86 3.39
N GLU A 142 -4.33 28.00 3.57
CA GLU A 142 -5.25 28.23 4.68
C GLU A 142 -6.45 27.29 4.56
N VAL A 143 -7.05 27.20 3.37
CA VAL A 143 -8.13 26.25 3.08
C VAL A 143 -7.69 24.82 3.39
N ALA A 144 -6.53 24.40 2.91
CA ALA A 144 -6.03 23.05 3.15
C ALA A 144 -5.73 22.76 4.63
N SER A 145 -5.26 23.75 5.39
CA SER A 145 -4.94 23.57 6.81
C SER A 145 -6.19 23.39 7.67
N GLN A 146 -7.33 23.97 7.29
CA GLN A 146 -8.61 23.82 7.97
C GLN A 146 -9.22 22.43 7.81
N TRP A 147 -8.79 21.66 6.80
CA TRP A 147 -9.29 20.31 6.56
C TRP A 147 -8.75 19.24 7.52
N VAL A 148 -7.56 19.48 8.06
CA VAL A 148 -6.86 18.46 8.85
C VAL A 148 -7.60 18.23 10.17
N GLY A 149 -7.90 16.97 10.45
CA GLY A 149 -8.58 16.54 11.67
C GLY A 149 -7.93 15.30 12.30
N PRO A 150 -8.44 14.82 13.45
CA PRO A 150 -7.85 13.68 14.17
C PRO A 150 -7.94 12.34 13.43
N ARG A 151 -8.84 12.20 12.44
CA ARG A 151 -9.17 10.94 11.76
C ARG A 151 -8.98 10.98 10.26
N GLU A 152 -8.82 12.16 9.68
CA GLU A 152 -8.64 12.40 8.27
C GLU A 152 -7.82 13.68 8.04
N VAL A 153 -7.09 13.73 6.93
CA VAL A 153 -6.29 14.88 6.50
C VAL A 153 -7.11 15.82 5.62
N TYR A 154 -8.10 15.29 4.91
CA TYR A 154 -9.05 16.05 4.11
C TYR A 154 -10.44 15.38 4.13
N PRO A 155 -11.53 16.16 4.06
CA PRO A 155 -12.89 15.63 4.06
C PRO A 155 -13.22 14.92 2.75
N GLU A 156 -14.27 14.09 2.76
CA GLU A 156 -14.75 13.38 1.56
C GLU A 156 -15.22 14.36 0.46
N GLU A 157 -15.95 15.41 0.85
CA GLU A 157 -16.36 16.49 -0.05
C GLU A 157 -15.32 17.62 0.00
N THR A 158 -14.49 17.70 -1.04
CA THR A 158 -13.35 18.63 -1.10
C THR A 158 -13.36 19.43 -2.42
N PRO A 159 -14.28 20.40 -2.61
CA PRO A 159 -14.43 21.10 -3.89
C PRO A 159 -13.18 21.91 -4.30
N GLU A 160 -12.41 22.41 -3.34
CA GLU A 160 -11.19 23.18 -3.58
C GLU A 160 -9.93 22.32 -3.73
N LEU A 161 -10.02 20.99 -3.59
CA LEU A 161 -8.84 20.11 -3.65
C LEU A 161 -8.07 20.27 -4.96
N ALA A 162 -8.78 20.37 -6.08
CA ALA A 162 -8.14 20.59 -7.38
C ALA A 162 -7.38 21.92 -7.43
N ALA A 163 -7.91 22.99 -6.83
CA ALA A 163 -7.25 24.29 -6.76
C ALA A 163 -5.98 24.23 -5.89
N VAL A 164 -6.05 23.53 -4.74
CA VAL A 164 -4.89 23.34 -3.85
C VAL A 164 -3.80 22.50 -4.51
N LEU A 165 -4.16 21.41 -5.18
CA LEU A 165 -3.18 20.58 -5.91
C LEU A 165 -2.55 21.35 -7.07
N MET A 166 -3.33 22.15 -7.80
CA MET A 166 -2.79 23.04 -8.83
C MET A 166 -1.84 24.08 -8.24
N ALA A 167 -2.18 24.68 -7.10
CA ALA A 167 -1.30 25.61 -6.41
C ALA A 167 0.02 24.94 -5.99
N LEU A 168 0.00 23.71 -5.47
CA LEU A 168 1.23 22.96 -5.15
C LEU A 168 2.12 22.76 -6.39
N GLY A 169 1.50 22.48 -7.54
CA GLY A 169 2.19 22.25 -8.80
C GLY A 169 2.79 23.51 -9.44
N THR A 170 2.30 24.71 -9.09
CA THR A 170 2.58 25.94 -9.87
C THR A 170 3.09 27.12 -9.04
N SER A 171 2.86 27.15 -7.74
CA SER A 171 3.25 28.30 -6.91
C SER A 171 4.76 28.51 -6.93
N ARG A 172 5.18 29.78 -6.92
CA ARG A 172 6.60 30.15 -6.93
C ARG A 172 7.31 29.59 -5.69
N VAL A 173 8.54 29.12 -5.86
CA VAL A 173 9.42 28.76 -4.74
C VAL A 173 10.12 30.02 -4.26
N GLU A 174 9.94 30.36 -2.99
CA GLU A 174 10.54 31.55 -2.35
C GLU A 174 11.79 31.22 -1.53
N ARG A 175 11.91 29.98 -1.06
CA ARG A 175 13.08 29.49 -0.35
C ARG A 175 13.27 27.99 -0.59
N ALA A 176 14.53 27.57 -0.67
CA ALA A 176 14.90 26.16 -0.74
C ALA A 176 15.99 25.84 0.30
N ASP A 177 15.87 24.70 0.98
CA ASP A 177 16.82 24.27 2.01
C ASP A 177 16.95 22.74 2.02
N VAL A 178 17.93 22.23 2.75
CA VAL A 178 18.08 20.78 2.95
C VAL A 178 17.00 20.23 3.89
N GLY A 179 16.54 19.00 3.65
CA GLY A 179 15.68 18.30 4.61
C GLY A 179 16.49 17.73 5.79
N TYR A 180 16.55 18.44 6.92
CA TYR A 180 17.41 18.09 8.06
C TYR A 180 17.15 16.74 8.75
N LYS A 181 16.02 16.07 8.49
CA LYS A 181 15.65 14.81 9.18
C LYS A 181 15.36 13.69 8.19
N GLY A 182 15.91 12.51 8.47
CA GLY A 182 15.65 11.29 7.71
C GLY A 182 16.90 10.73 7.04
N THR A 183 16.74 9.59 6.39
CA THR A 183 17.84 8.85 5.77
C THR A 183 18.00 9.13 4.28
N GLN A 184 16.93 9.57 3.62
CA GLN A 184 16.83 9.74 2.17
C GLN A 184 16.91 11.22 1.75
N LEU A 185 17.35 11.44 0.51
CA LEU A 185 17.50 12.77 -0.10
C LEU A 185 16.13 13.44 -0.29
N LYS A 186 16.01 14.67 0.24
CA LYS A 186 14.87 15.57 0.03
C LYS A 186 15.26 17.02 0.29
N ALA A 187 14.53 17.95 -0.31
CA ALA A 187 14.63 19.37 -0.03
C ALA A 187 13.38 19.86 0.72
N LEU A 188 13.56 20.86 1.57
CA LEU A 188 12.48 21.68 2.09
C LEU A 188 12.31 22.88 1.17
N LEU A 189 11.13 23.05 0.59
CA LEU A 189 10.80 24.24 -0.17
C LEU A 189 9.77 25.06 0.61
N VAL A 190 9.83 26.38 0.46
CA VAL A 190 8.79 27.30 0.90
C VAL A 190 8.19 27.92 -0.35
N LEU A 191 6.90 27.68 -0.57
CA LEU A 191 6.13 28.26 -1.67
C LEU A 191 5.63 29.65 -1.28
N ASP A 192 5.22 30.41 -2.30
CA ASP A 192 4.54 31.70 -2.13
C ASP A 192 3.42 31.61 -1.09
N GLY A 193 3.32 32.65 -0.24
CA GLY A 193 2.49 32.61 0.97
C GLY A 193 3.09 31.84 2.14
N GLY A 194 4.39 31.54 2.12
CA GLY A 194 5.12 30.94 3.24
C GLY A 194 4.85 29.45 3.49
N GLN A 195 4.15 28.77 2.59
CA GLN A 195 3.77 27.37 2.79
C GLN A 195 4.96 26.43 2.59
N LYS A 196 5.29 25.65 3.61
CA LYS A 196 6.33 24.63 3.55
C LYS A 196 5.84 23.41 2.76
N VAL A 197 6.72 22.84 1.96
CA VAL A 197 6.50 21.57 1.26
C VAL A 197 7.77 20.73 1.25
N VAL A 198 7.63 19.42 1.19
CA VAL A 198 8.74 18.49 0.96
C VAL A 198 8.87 18.25 -0.54
N PHE A 199 10.06 18.43 -1.08
CA PHE A 199 10.39 18.02 -2.44
C PHE A 199 11.25 16.75 -2.42
N LYS A 200 10.77 15.68 -3.05
CA LYS A 200 11.55 14.46 -3.30
C LYS A 200 11.88 14.37 -4.80
N PRO A 201 13.16 14.44 -5.18
CA PRO A 201 13.54 14.41 -6.60
C PRO A 201 13.38 13.00 -7.18
N LYS A 202 13.14 12.91 -8.49
CA LYS A 202 13.19 11.65 -9.23
C LYS A 202 14.58 11.02 -9.12
N ARG A 203 14.61 9.72 -8.78
CA ARG A 203 15.84 8.92 -8.70
C ARG A 203 15.90 7.77 -9.71
N TYR A 204 14.74 7.27 -10.15
CA TYR A 204 14.63 6.13 -11.04
C TYR A 204 13.69 6.42 -12.21
N ASN A 205 13.88 5.67 -13.30
CA ASN A 205 12.89 5.58 -14.37
C ASN A 205 11.66 4.81 -13.90
N ARG A 206 10.50 5.05 -14.53
CA ARG A 206 9.23 4.46 -14.11
C ARG A 206 9.22 2.93 -14.13
N ALA A 207 9.90 2.33 -15.10
CA ALA A 207 10.01 0.88 -15.25
C ALA A 207 11.11 0.24 -14.38
N TYR A 208 11.86 1.03 -13.61
CA TYR A 208 12.95 0.49 -12.79
C TYR A 208 12.42 -0.44 -11.70
N VAL A 209 13.03 -1.61 -11.57
CA VAL A 209 12.75 -2.59 -10.52
C VAL A 209 13.81 -2.42 -9.43
N VAL A 210 13.37 -2.20 -8.20
CA VAL A 210 14.27 -2.20 -7.04
C VAL A 210 14.44 -3.65 -6.61
N GLU A 211 15.68 -4.11 -6.63
CA GLU A 211 16.07 -5.46 -6.22
C GLU A 211 16.65 -5.45 -4.79
N GLY A 212 16.71 -6.63 -4.17
CA GLY A 212 17.25 -6.82 -2.83
C GLY A 212 16.18 -6.81 -1.74
N GLU A 213 16.54 -6.28 -0.58
CA GLU A 213 15.67 -6.26 0.60
C GLU A 213 14.41 -5.40 0.40
N PRO A 214 13.29 -5.66 1.11
CA PRO A 214 12.04 -4.90 0.97
C PRO A 214 12.15 -3.38 1.23
N TYR A 215 13.22 -2.94 1.91
CA TYR A 215 13.51 -1.54 2.23
C TYR A 215 14.69 -0.96 1.43
N ALA A 216 15.17 -1.68 0.41
CA ALA A 216 16.27 -1.25 -0.43
C ALA A 216 15.89 -0.09 -1.36
N GLY A 217 16.92 0.61 -1.85
CA GLY A 217 16.77 1.67 -2.85
C GLY A 217 16.48 3.06 -2.29
N TYR A 218 16.32 4.01 -3.21
CA TYR A 218 15.94 5.38 -2.90
C TYR A 218 14.42 5.56 -2.88
N ASP A 219 13.95 6.59 -2.18
CA ASP A 219 12.56 7.02 -2.26
C ASP A 219 12.14 7.28 -3.73
N ARG A 220 11.00 6.71 -4.12
CA ARG A 220 10.40 6.92 -5.44
C ARG A 220 9.40 8.07 -5.36
N HIS A 221 9.73 9.22 -5.93
CA HIS A 221 8.85 10.41 -5.91
C HIS A 221 7.45 10.11 -6.48
N ASN A 222 7.37 9.30 -7.54
CA ASN A 222 6.10 8.92 -8.16
C ASN A 222 5.27 7.98 -7.27
N ALA A 223 5.90 7.23 -6.35
CA ALA A 223 5.18 6.41 -5.39
C ALA A 223 4.44 7.28 -4.34
N GLU A 224 5.02 8.42 -3.94
CA GLU A 224 4.32 9.38 -3.06
C GLU A 224 3.04 9.91 -3.71
N VAL A 225 3.12 10.28 -5.00
CA VAL A 225 1.96 10.75 -5.78
C VAL A 225 0.92 9.64 -5.88
N ALA A 226 1.34 8.43 -6.28
CA ALA A 226 0.42 7.30 -6.45
C ALA A 226 -0.25 6.90 -5.13
N ALA A 227 0.49 6.89 -4.02
CA ALA A 227 -0.02 6.54 -2.70
C ALA A 227 -1.08 7.54 -2.22
N PHE A 228 -0.86 8.83 -2.42
CA PHE A 228 -1.88 9.85 -2.13
C PHE A 228 -3.18 9.63 -2.91
N HIS A 229 -3.07 9.38 -4.22
CA HIS A 229 -4.26 9.13 -5.04
C HIS A 229 -4.94 7.80 -4.70
N LEU A 230 -4.18 6.76 -4.35
CA LEU A 230 -4.73 5.48 -3.89
C LEU A 230 -5.44 5.61 -2.54
N ASP A 231 -4.88 6.38 -1.60
CA ASP A 231 -5.51 6.71 -0.30
C ASP A 231 -6.87 7.40 -0.50
N ARG A 232 -7.00 8.26 -1.51
CA ARG A 232 -8.28 8.86 -1.94
C ARG A 232 -9.25 7.82 -2.47
N ILE A 233 -8.80 6.98 -3.40
CA ILE A 233 -9.63 5.94 -4.04
C ILE A 233 -10.19 4.96 -2.99
N LEU A 234 -9.37 4.59 -2.01
CA LEU A 234 -9.75 3.69 -0.92
C LEU A 234 -10.56 4.37 0.19
N GLY A 235 -10.79 5.68 0.10
CA GLY A 235 -11.57 6.45 1.08
C GLY A 235 -10.91 6.57 2.44
N PHE A 236 -9.60 6.36 2.54
CA PHE A 236 -8.88 6.47 3.81
C PHE A 236 -8.67 7.91 4.24
N ARG A 237 -8.30 8.78 3.29
CA ARG A 237 -8.08 10.21 3.53
C ARG A 237 -7.07 10.52 4.63
N ARG A 238 -5.99 9.75 4.70
CA ARG A 238 -4.94 9.88 5.74
C ARG A 238 -3.56 10.17 5.17
N ALA A 239 -3.40 10.15 3.85
CA ALA A 239 -2.18 10.60 3.21
C ALA A 239 -2.14 12.14 3.13
N PRO A 240 -0.96 12.77 3.28
CA PRO A 240 -0.80 14.17 2.95
C PRO A 240 -1.05 14.40 1.45
N LEU A 241 -1.36 15.64 1.07
CA LEU A 241 -1.54 16.02 -0.33
C LEU A 241 -0.20 15.97 -1.07
N VAL A 242 -0.17 15.29 -2.22
CA VAL A 242 1.03 15.14 -3.05
C VAL A 242 0.73 15.40 -4.51
N VAL A 243 1.59 16.16 -5.19
CA VAL A 243 1.57 16.34 -6.66
C VAL A 243 2.94 16.06 -7.27
N GLY A 244 2.96 15.69 -8.54
CA GLY A 244 4.18 15.74 -9.35
C GLY A 244 4.45 17.16 -9.83
N ARG A 245 5.71 17.58 -9.84
CA ARG A 245 6.14 18.89 -10.36
C ARG A 245 7.49 18.77 -11.06
N PHE A 246 7.64 19.48 -12.17
CA PHE A 246 8.94 19.77 -12.75
C PHE A 246 9.42 21.12 -12.21
N VAL A 247 10.66 21.15 -11.74
CA VAL A 247 11.28 22.35 -11.18
C VAL A 247 12.59 22.62 -11.91
N ASN A 248 12.78 23.86 -12.35
CA ASN A 248 14.05 24.29 -12.93
C ASN A 248 15.05 24.63 -11.83
N LEU A 249 16.10 23.82 -11.68
CA LEU A 249 17.09 23.97 -10.62
C LEU A 249 17.86 25.29 -10.72
N ARG A 250 18.09 25.79 -11.94
CA ARG A 250 18.84 27.04 -12.18
C ARG A 250 18.01 28.27 -11.84
N THR A 251 16.73 28.29 -12.21
CA THR A 251 15.90 29.50 -12.12
C THR A 251 14.95 29.50 -10.92
N GLU A 252 14.52 28.34 -10.43
CA GLU A 252 13.57 28.25 -9.31
C GLU A 252 14.21 27.84 -7.98
N ILE A 253 15.32 27.08 -7.98
CA ILE A 253 15.92 26.56 -6.75
C ILE A 253 17.18 27.31 -6.34
N LYS A 254 18.24 27.29 -7.16
CA LYS A 254 19.54 27.90 -6.84
C LYS A 254 19.43 29.37 -6.35
N PRO A 255 18.61 30.25 -6.95
CA PRO A 255 18.54 31.66 -6.54
C PRO A 255 17.94 31.88 -5.14
N VAL A 256 17.19 30.91 -4.62
CA VAL A 256 16.48 30.98 -3.34
C VAL A 256 16.96 29.92 -2.34
N ALA A 257 18.03 29.21 -2.70
CA ALA A 257 18.59 28.14 -1.90
C ALA A 257 19.49 28.68 -0.78
N THR A 258 19.47 28.02 0.38
CA THR A 258 20.46 28.28 1.44
C THR A 258 21.86 27.87 1.00
N ASP A 259 22.89 28.49 1.59
CA ASP A 259 24.30 28.09 1.36
C ASP A 259 24.52 26.60 1.61
N GLN A 260 23.80 26.04 2.58
CA GLN A 260 23.84 24.63 2.94
C GLN A 260 23.35 23.70 1.82
N LEU A 261 22.30 24.10 1.08
CA LEU A 261 21.81 23.37 -0.08
C LEU A 261 22.70 23.65 -1.30
N LEU A 262 23.07 24.91 -1.52
CA LEU A 262 23.94 25.36 -2.62
C LEU A 262 25.28 24.62 -2.64
N SER A 263 25.88 24.40 -1.48
CA SER A 263 27.16 23.68 -1.37
C SER A 263 27.09 22.20 -1.80
N THR A 264 25.88 21.68 -2.07
CA THR A 264 25.67 20.28 -2.49
C THR A 264 25.37 20.14 -3.97
N PHE A 265 25.30 21.25 -4.70
CA PHE A 265 25.11 21.23 -6.15
C PHE A 265 26.41 20.88 -6.86
N LEU A 266 26.27 20.09 -7.92
CA LEU A 266 27.36 19.71 -8.81
C LEU A 266 26.81 19.51 -10.23
N MET A 267 27.70 19.42 -11.21
CA MET A 267 27.36 19.10 -12.59
C MET A 267 27.80 17.67 -12.91
N GLN A 268 26.91 16.88 -13.51
CA GLN A 268 27.28 15.62 -14.16
C GLN A 268 27.00 15.72 -15.66
N GLY A 269 28.06 15.89 -16.45
CA GLY A 269 27.93 16.26 -17.86
C GLY A 269 27.20 17.59 -18.00
N ASN A 270 26.08 17.59 -18.72
CA ASN A 270 25.24 18.78 -18.94
C ASN A 270 24.10 18.92 -17.92
N ASN A 271 24.01 18.03 -16.92
CA ASN A 271 22.92 18.00 -15.97
C ASN A 271 23.29 18.67 -14.65
N SER A 272 22.43 19.59 -14.18
CA SER A 272 22.48 20.09 -12.81
C SER A 272 22.02 19.00 -11.85
N CYS A 273 22.84 18.71 -10.83
CA CYS A 273 22.55 17.71 -9.82
C CYS A 273 22.73 18.29 -8.41
N PHE A 274 22.12 17.65 -7.42
CA PHE A 274 22.46 17.89 -6.01
C PHE A 274 22.36 16.60 -5.20
N TYR A 275 23.22 16.45 -4.20
CA TYR A 275 23.18 15.31 -3.28
C TYR A 275 22.58 15.63 -1.91
N GLY A 276 22.36 16.91 -1.60
CA GLY A 276 21.72 17.36 -0.35
C GLY A 276 22.47 16.95 0.93
N LYS A 277 21.78 16.99 2.07
CA LYS A 277 22.33 16.56 3.37
C LYS A 277 21.33 15.68 4.10
N CYS A 278 21.68 14.40 4.24
CA CYS A 278 20.92 13.36 4.94
C CYS A 278 21.87 12.20 5.33
N TYR A 279 21.39 11.21 6.08
CA TYR A 279 22.25 10.12 6.59
C TYR A 279 22.95 9.30 5.49
N TYR A 280 22.29 9.05 4.35
CA TYR A 280 22.88 8.32 3.23
C TYR A 280 23.26 9.21 2.03
N CYS A 281 23.17 10.54 2.18
CA CYS A 281 23.46 11.46 1.08
C CYS A 281 24.98 11.55 0.84
N ARG A 282 25.40 11.31 -0.40
CA ARG A 282 26.81 11.32 -0.82
C ARG A 282 26.96 12.00 -2.17
N GLU A 283 28.08 12.67 -2.39
CA GLU A 283 28.41 13.31 -3.67
C GLU A 283 28.43 12.31 -4.84
N SER A 284 28.76 11.04 -4.56
CA SER A 284 28.74 9.94 -5.54
C SER A 284 27.33 9.49 -5.96
N GLU A 285 26.29 9.89 -5.22
CA GLU A 285 24.91 9.42 -5.43
C GLU A 285 23.90 10.60 -5.51
N PRO A 286 24.13 11.62 -6.36
CA PRO A 286 23.25 12.78 -6.43
C PRO A 286 21.93 12.44 -7.13
N ALA A 287 20.94 13.33 -6.99
CA ALA A 287 19.81 13.41 -7.90
C ALA A 287 20.13 14.40 -9.02
N CYS A 288 19.93 13.99 -10.27
CA CYS A 288 20.24 14.81 -11.44
C CYS A 288 18.97 15.18 -12.22
N ALA A 289 18.93 16.42 -12.69
CA ALA A 289 17.94 16.92 -13.63
C ALA A 289 18.22 16.40 -15.06
N GLU A 290 17.26 16.62 -15.96
CA GLU A 290 17.52 16.61 -17.39
C GLU A 290 17.85 18.04 -17.83
N GLY A 291 19.13 18.32 -18.10
CA GLY A 291 19.66 19.68 -18.16
C GLY A 291 19.50 20.36 -16.79
N ASP A 292 18.59 21.32 -16.70
CA ASP A 292 18.24 22.00 -15.44
C ASP A 292 16.83 21.64 -14.94
N LEU A 293 16.05 20.87 -15.69
CA LEU A 293 14.67 20.54 -15.35
C LEU A 293 14.61 19.23 -14.56
N MET A 294 14.19 19.31 -13.30
CA MET A 294 14.10 18.16 -12.40
C MET A 294 12.64 17.81 -12.12
N GLU A 295 12.28 16.56 -12.41
CA GLU A 295 11.02 15.99 -11.96
C GLU A 295 11.10 15.59 -10.47
N GLY A 296 10.04 15.83 -9.70
CA GLY A 296 9.92 15.33 -8.33
C GLY A 296 8.49 15.39 -7.82
N SER A 297 8.30 14.92 -6.58
CA SER A 297 7.03 15.05 -5.85
C SER A 297 7.10 16.21 -4.87
N ILE A 298 5.99 16.91 -4.74
CA ILE A 298 5.76 17.99 -3.77
C ILE A 298 4.70 17.49 -2.80
N THR A 299 5.07 17.36 -1.53
CA THR A 299 4.17 16.96 -0.44
C THR A 299 3.89 18.15 0.46
N LEU A 300 2.62 18.49 0.66
CA LEU A 300 2.20 19.58 1.54
C LEU A 300 2.59 19.28 2.99
N TRP A 301 3.20 20.26 3.67
CA TRP A 301 3.52 20.15 5.09
C TRP A 301 2.26 20.28 5.94
N LEU A 302 2.10 19.43 6.96
CA LEU A 302 0.98 19.54 7.90
C LEU A 302 1.09 20.84 8.71
N PRO A 303 -0.03 21.49 9.03
CA PRO A 303 -0.01 22.72 9.83
C PRO A 303 0.51 22.45 11.24
N ASP A 304 1.17 23.45 11.84
CA ASP A 304 1.87 23.30 13.13
C ASP A 304 0.94 22.92 14.30
N VAL A 305 -0.35 23.24 14.20
CA VAL A 305 -1.39 22.85 15.19
C VAL A 305 -1.66 21.34 15.23
N TRP A 306 -1.22 20.59 14.22
CA TRP A 306 -1.33 19.14 14.13
C TRP A 306 0.04 18.47 14.21
N PRO A 307 0.71 18.48 15.39
CA PRO A 307 2.03 17.88 15.55
C PRO A 307 1.95 16.36 15.44
N LEU A 308 2.82 15.78 14.62
CA LEU A 308 2.95 14.32 14.51
C LEU A 308 3.61 13.75 15.76
N GLN A 309 2.89 12.91 16.49
CA GLN A 309 3.46 12.13 17.59
C GLN A 309 4.27 10.96 17.04
N LYS A 310 5.47 10.78 17.58
CA LYS A 310 6.29 9.61 17.28
C LYS A 310 5.71 8.40 18.02
N HIS A 311 4.79 7.68 17.38
CA HIS A 311 4.31 6.42 17.93
C HIS A 311 5.40 5.34 17.82
N SER A 312 5.39 4.44 18.80
CA SER A 312 6.32 3.31 18.95
C SER A 312 6.37 2.44 17.70
N ARG A 313 7.47 1.69 17.55
CA ARG A 313 7.72 0.74 16.44
C ARG A 313 6.45 -0.05 16.10
N HIS A 314 6.21 -0.21 14.80
CA HIS A 314 5.23 -1.18 14.30
C HIS A 314 5.43 -2.53 15.02
N PRO A 315 4.36 -3.20 15.48
CA PRO A 315 4.45 -4.52 16.11
C PRO A 315 5.24 -5.52 15.28
#